data_AF-A0A382WU09-F1
#
_entry.id   AF-A0A382WU09-F1
#
_cell.length_a   1.000
_cell.length_b   1.000
_cell.length_c   1.000
_cell.angle_alpha   90.00
_cell.angle_beta   90.00
_cell.angle_gamma   90.00
#
_symmetry.space_group_name_H-M   'P 1'
#
loop_
_entity.id
_entity.type
_entity.pdbx_description
1 polymer ?
#
loop_
_entity_poly.entity_id
_entity_poly.type
_entity_poly.pdbx_seq_one_letter_code
_entity_poly.pdbx_strand_id
1 'polypeptide(L)' 'MNKYLKVKSDVSLVRDIDSNAIISQNQSEYDKFVRVSQKKYEEKRKFDNMRKDLDSLKTDMEEIKTLLKNIMNK' A
#
# COMPACT_ATOMS: atom_id res chain seq x y z
N MET A 1 -12.16 -19.14 29.96
CA MET A 1 -10.77 -19.13 30.49
C MET A 1 -9.92 -18.30 29.55
N ASN A 2 -9.22 -17.27 30.04
CA ASN A 2 -8.38 -16.41 29.20
C ASN A 2 -7.12 -17.16 28.77
N LYS A 3 -6.96 -17.38 27.45
CA LYS A 3 -5.95 -18.24 26.81
C LYS A 3 -4.57 -17.59 26.63
N TYR A 4 -4.23 -16.61 27.47
CA TYR A 4 -3.02 -15.79 27.29
C TYR A 4 -2.15 -15.74 28.55
N LEU A 5 -0.86 -16.02 28.40
CA LEU A 5 0.18 -15.92 29.44
C LEU A 5 1.03 -14.68 29.20
N LYS A 6 1.33 -13.92 30.26
CA LYS A 6 2.25 -12.78 30.16
C LYS A 6 3.69 -13.27 29.92
N VAL A 7 4.39 -12.64 28.98
CA VAL A 7 5.83 -12.89 28.79
C VAL A 7 6.63 -12.02 29.76
N LYS A 8 7.79 -12.50 30.22
CA LYS A 8 8.59 -11.81 31.24
C LYS A 8 9.29 -10.54 30.71
N SER A 9 9.57 -10.50 29.41
CA SER A 9 10.36 -9.43 28.80
C SER A 9 9.59 -8.15 28.56
N ASP A 10 8.27 -8.22 28.34
CA ASP A 10 7.46 -7.07 27.92
C ASP A 10 5.99 -7.25 28.33
N VAL A 11 5.40 -6.20 28.92
CA VAL A 11 4.02 -6.17 29.42
C VAL A 11 2.97 -6.11 28.30
N SER A 12 3.36 -5.59 27.13
CA SER A 12 2.54 -5.46 25.93
C SER A 12 2.41 -6.77 25.16
N LEU A 13 3.27 -7.75 25.44
CA LEU A 13 3.28 -9.05 24.78
C LEU A 13 2.61 -10.13 25.64
N VAL A 14 1.90 -11.04 24.99
CA VAL A 14 1.35 -12.25 25.60
C VAL A 14 1.64 -13.46 24.74
N ARG A 15 1.74 -14.63 25.38
CA ARG A 15 1.81 -15.93 24.72
C ARG A 15 0.43 -16.55 24.71
N ASP A 16 -0.07 -16.84 23.51
CA ASP A 16 -1.26 -17.65 23.33
C ASP A 16 -0.96 -19.11 23.71
N ILE A 17 -1.81 -19.71 24.56
CA ILE A 17 -1.56 -21.04 25.13
C ILE A 17 -1.81 -22.14 24.09
N ASP A 18 -2.74 -21.93 23.18
CA ASP A 18 -3.11 -22.95 22.18
C ASP A 18 -2.07 -23.05 21.05
N SER A 19 -1.64 -21.90 20.52
CA SER A 19 -0.69 -21.83 19.40
C SER A 19 0.78 -21.63 19.81
N ASN A 20 1.04 -21.32 21.08
CA ASN A 20 2.35 -20.85 21.58
C ASN A 20 2.89 -19.57 20.92
N ALA A 21 2.08 -18.86 20.12
CA ALA A 21 2.48 -17.62 19.46
C ALA A 21 2.64 -16.47 20.48
N ILE A 22 3.61 -15.59 20.24
CA ILE A 22 3.75 -14.32 20.98
C ILE A 22 2.99 -13.24 20.21
N ILE A 23 2.02 -12.61 20.87
CA ILE A 23 1.12 -11.62 20.29
C ILE A 23 1.30 -10.30 21.04
N SER A 24 1.42 -9.20 20.29
CA SER A 24 1.33 -7.86 20.86
C SER A 24 -0.13 -7.49 21.13
N GLN A 25 -0.40 -7.02 22.34
CA GLN A 25 -1.68 -6.46 22.77
C GLN A 25 -1.69 -4.93 22.66
N ASN A 26 -0.62 -4.32 22.12
CA ASN A 26 -0.55 -2.87 21.96
C ASN A 26 -1.41 -2.41 20.77
N GLN A 27 -2.68 -2.15 21.04
CA GLN A 27 -3.62 -1.68 20.03
C GLN A 27 -3.19 -0.34 19.41
N SER A 28 -2.59 0.57 20.19
CA SER A 28 -2.16 1.88 19.70
C SER A 28 -1.06 1.78 18.62
N GLU A 29 -0.10 0.87 18.83
CA GLU A 29 0.95 0.59 17.83
C GLU A 29 0.38 -0.07 16.59
N TYR A 30 -0.54 -1.02 16.75
CA TYR A 30 -1.25 -1.63 15.62
C TYR A 30 -1.99 -0.58 14.80
N ASP A 31 -2.79 0.28 15.44
CA ASP A 31 -3.55 1.32 14.76
C ASP A 31 -2.62 2.32 14.05
N LYS A 32 -1.49 2.68 14.68
CA LYS A 32 -0.47 3.53 14.07
C LYS A 32 0.13 2.87 12.83
N PHE A 33 0.46 1.58 12.91
CA PHE A 33 0.98 0.81 11.78
C PHE A 33 -0.03 0.77 10.63
N VAL A 34 -1.30 0.45 10.91
CA VAL A 34 -2.37 0.41 9.91
C VAL A 34 -2.53 1.76 9.21
N ARG A 35 -2.60 2.86 9.98
CA ARG A 35 -2.70 4.22 9.41
C ARG A 35 -1.54 4.56 8.48
N VAL A 36 -0.31 4.25 8.90
CA VAL A 36 0.89 4.52 8.07
C VAL A 36 0.91 3.64 6.82
N SER A 37 0.55 2.37 6.95
CA SER A 37 0.46 1.43 5.82
C SER A 37 -0.56 1.89 4.79
N GLN A 38 -1.77 2.27 5.25
CA GLN A 38 -2.83 2.77 4.40
C GLN A 38 -2.41 4.05 3.67
N LYS A 39 -1.81 5.02 4.37
CA LYS A 39 -1.30 6.25 3.74
C LYS A 39 -0.29 5.95 2.63
N LYS A 40 0.68 5.06 2.89
CA LYS A 40 1.67 4.65 1.88
C LYS A 40 1.02 3.94 0.68
N TYR A 41 0.01 3.12 0.93
CA TYR A 41 -0.73 2.44 -0.13
C TYR A 41 -1.48 3.44 -1.01
N GLU A 42 -2.16 4.41 -0.40
CA GLU A 42 -2.87 5.48 -1.12
C GLU A 42 -1.92 6.36 -1.94
N GLU A 43 -0.77 6.74 -1.38
CA GLU A 43 0.27 7.48 -2.08
C GLU A 43 0.80 6.71 -3.30
N LYS A 44 1.10 5.41 -3.12
CA LYS A 44 1.52 4.54 -4.23
C LYS A 44 0.45 4.43 -5.31
N ARG A 45 -0.81 4.22 -4.92
CA ARG A 45 -1.95 4.16 -5.84
C ARG A 45 -2.10 5.44 -6.66
N LYS A 46 -1.96 6.60 -6.02
CA LYS A 46 -2.00 7.89 -6.72
C LYS A 46 -0.87 8.02 -7.74
N PHE A 47 0.35 7.62 -7.36
CA PHE A 47 1.50 7.62 -8.27
C PHE A 47 1.29 6.68 -9.47
N ASP A 48 0.82 5.46 -9.21
CA ASP A 48 0.55 4.48 -10.27
C ASP A 48 -0.54 4.96 -11.24
N ASN A 49 -1.59 5.63 -10.73
CA ASN A 49 -2.62 6.23 -11.58
C ASN A 49 -2.05 7.37 -12.43
N MET A 50 -1.29 8.29 -11.83
CA MET A 50 -0.63 9.36 -12.58
C MET A 50 0.29 8.82 -13.68
N ARG A 51 1.01 7.74 -13.42
CA ARG A 51 1.85 7.08 -14.43
C ARG A 51 1.02 6.54 -15.59
N LYS A 52 -0.12 5.91 -15.32
CA LYS A 52 -1.03 5.42 -16.37
C LYS A 52 -1.58 6.56 -17.21
N ASP A 53 -1.98 7.66 -16.59
CA ASP A 53 -2.48 8.85 -17.29
C ASP A 53 -1.39 9.44 -18.20
N LEU A 54 -0.15 9.50 -17.72
CA LEU A 54 1.00 9.94 -18.52
C LEU A 54 1.28 9.01 -19.71
N ASP A 55 1.18 7.69 -19.52
CA ASP A 55 1.40 6.73 -20.60
C ASP A 55 0.27 6.77 -21.63
N SER A 56 -0.98 7.02 -21.21
CA SER A 56 -2.10 7.32 -22.11
C SER A 56 -1.82 8.58 -22.92
N LEU A 57 -1.43 9.68 -22.25
CA LEU A 57 -1.14 10.95 -22.93
C LEU A 57 -0.02 10.81 -23.98
N LYS A 58 1.04 10.06 -23.67
CA LYS A 58 2.10 9.78 -24.66
C LYS A 58 1.57 9.06 -25.89
N THR A 59 0.64 8.12 -25.70
CA THR A 59 0.01 7.38 -26.78
C THR A 59 -0.79 8.32 -27.67
N ASP A 60 -1.66 9.15 -27.06
CA ASP A 60 -2.45 10.16 -27.75
C ASP A 60 -1.56 11.14 -28.53
N MET A 61 -0.42 11.54 -27.96
CA MET A 61 0.56 12.42 -28.64
C MET A 61 1.20 11.77 -29.87
N GLU A 62 1.55 10.49 -29.81
CA GLU A 62 2.08 9.77 -30.98
C GLU A 62 1.01 9.56 -32.06
N GLU A 63 -0.26 9.37 -31.67
CA GLU A 63 -1.39 9.33 -32.60
C GLU A 63 -1.58 10.69 -33.31
N ILE A 64 -1.62 11.80 -32.56
CA ILE A 64 -1.71 13.16 -33.11
C ILE A 64 -0.56 13.42 -34.09
N LYS A 65 0.67 13.08 -33.71
CA LYS A 65 1.85 13.24 -34.57
C LYS A 65 1.75 12.41 -35.84
N THR A 66 1.21 11.19 -35.76
CA THR A 66 0.97 10.32 -36.92
C THR A 66 -0.08 10.92 -37.85
N LEU A 67 -1.19 11.43 -37.31
CA LEU A 67 -2.22 12.14 -38.08
C LEU A 67 -1.65 13.36 -38.81
N LEU A 68 -0.85 14.19 -38.12
CA LEU A 68 -0.23 15.37 -38.72
C LEU A 68 0.72 15.01 -39.88
N LYS A 69 1.54 13.96 -39.70
CA LYS A 69 2.41 13.46 -40.78
C LYS A 69 1.60 12.98 -41.99
N ASN A 70 0.51 12.26 -41.76
CA ASN A 70 -0.36 11.78 -42.85
C ASN A 70 -1.01 12.92 -43.64
N ILE A 71 -1.32 14.04 -42.97
CA ILE A 71 -1.83 15.26 -43.63
C ILE A 71 -0.74 15.95 -44.44
N MET A 72 0.48 16.09 -43.89
CA MET A 72 1.61 16.71 -44.59
C MET A 72 2.13 15.92 -45.80
N ASN A 73 1.96 14.60 -45.79
CA ASN A 73 2.40 13.69 -46.85
C ASN A 73 1.34 13.50 -47.97
N LYS A 74 0.23 14.23 -47.91
CA LYS A 74 -0.77 14.37 -48.98
C LYS A 74 -0.53 15.67 -49.74
#